data_AF-A0A1Y5SW89-F1
#
_entry.id   AF-A0A1Y5SW89-F1
#
_cell.length_a   1.000
_cell.length_b   1.000
_cell.length_c   1.000
_cell.angle_alpha   90.00
_cell.angle_beta   90.00
_cell.angle_gamma   90.00
#
_symmetry.space_group_name_H-M   'P 1'
#
loop_
_entity.id
_entity.type
_entity.pdbx_description
1 polymer ?
#
loop_
_entity_poly.entity_id
_entity_poly.type
_entity_poly.pdbx_seq_one_letter_code
_entity_poly.pdbx_strand_id
1 'polypeptide(L)'
;MAVSPRRLASLVAFCLSLPAGAALAAPQIIAVAASDLPVPTQCAQGLCGAEFTSICLQEHRASPVEGTRYDVAGGEGIEIIATLDDGNVMTFDGTRHLRITTARGHNAVAIALDVDTVRQLGIRDFSIRVGKSVSLLPRARPDDPNPQEDFEVTLATGPWRTIASRYFEGTDGNAGAAGLTSRMINALPPQGRGEPSLRDGLWHRVTGGTAAARYGDNAKSKAKTTYDRCHALTRGGSETLRECLGSYHDIMIGKSNSEYWEALRNGS
;
A
#
# COMPACT_ATOMS: atom_id res chain seq x y z
N MET A 1 84.49 9.68 9.85
CA MET A 1 83.42 9.87 10.86
C MET A 1 82.39 10.81 10.23
N ALA A 2 81.41 10.26 9.53
CA ALA A 2 80.09 9.85 10.02
C ALA A 2 79.05 10.98 9.79
N VAL A 3 78.28 10.78 8.72
CA VAL A 3 77.12 11.56 8.29
C VAL A 3 75.94 11.29 9.23
N SER A 4 75.12 12.30 9.55
CA SER A 4 73.75 12.06 10.01
C SER A 4 72.81 13.21 9.64
N PRO A 5 71.83 12.99 8.74
CA PRO A 5 70.77 13.96 8.47
C PRO A 5 69.56 13.69 9.38
N ARG A 6 69.03 14.76 9.98
CA ARG A 6 67.78 14.73 10.76
C ARG A 6 66.60 14.46 9.82
N ARG A 7 65.93 13.32 9.99
CA ARG A 7 64.71 12.95 9.27
C ARG A 7 63.54 13.80 9.79
N LEU A 8 62.90 14.58 8.91
CA LEU A 8 61.54 15.07 9.13
C LEU A 8 60.58 13.88 8.99
N ALA A 9 59.82 13.58 10.05
CA ALA A 9 58.72 12.64 10.00
C ALA A 9 57.45 13.39 9.61
N SER A 10 57.01 13.26 8.36
CA SER A 10 55.68 13.69 7.92
C SER A 10 54.64 12.67 8.38
N LEU A 11 53.79 13.06 9.32
CA LEU A 11 52.58 12.33 9.69
C LEU A 11 51.55 12.51 8.57
N VAL A 12 51.42 11.50 7.72
CA VAL A 12 50.31 11.39 6.76
C VAL A 12 49.09 10.91 7.55
N ALA A 13 48.16 11.82 7.81
CA ALA A 13 46.86 11.49 8.40
C ALA A 13 46.03 10.71 7.37
N PHE A 14 45.90 9.40 7.56
CA PHE A 14 45.04 8.54 6.75
C PHE A 14 43.60 8.74 7.22
N CYS A 15 42.86 9.63 6.57
CA CYS A 15 41.40 9.72 6.75
C CYS A 15 40.76 8.44 6.19
N LEU A 16 40.46 7.49 7.07
CA LEU A 16 39.56 6.38 6.76
C LEU A 16 38.16 6.93 6.50
N SER A 17 37.84 7.15 5.23
CA SER A 17 36.46 7.31 4.77
C SER A 17 35.75 5.96 4.86
N LEU A 18 35.02 5.73 5.96
CA LEU A 18 34.04 4.65 6.03
C LEU A 18 32.99 4.89 4.93
N PRO A 19 32.65 3.88 4.11
CA PRO A 19 31.51 4.00 3.21
C PRO A 19 30.26 4.17 4.07
N ALA A 20 29.56 5.29 3.91
CA ALA A 20 28.22 5.46 4.44
C ALA A 20 27.32 4.46 3.71
N GLY A 21 27.01 3.34 4.36
CA GLY A 21 25.97 2.42 3.90
C GLY A 21 24.67 3.20 3.73
N ALA A 22 23.97 2.98 2.62
CA ALA A 22 22.67 3.58 2.41
C ALA A 22 21.72 3.08 3.51
N ALA A 23 21.26 3.97 4.38
CA ALA A 23 20.26 3.62 5.38
C ALA A 23 18.94 3.31 4.66
N LEU A 24 18.57 2.03 4.56
CA LEU A 24 17.21 1.62 4.20
C LEU A 24 16.38 1.70 5.48
N ALA A 25 15.21 2.32 5.50
CA ALA A 25 14.53 2.67 6.77
C ALA A 25 13.59 1.57 7.32
N ALA A 26 13.35 1.61 8.62
CA ALA A 26 12.16 1.09 9.31
C ALA A 26 10.91 1.89 8.88
N PRO A 27 9.67 1.40 9.06
CA PRO A 27 9.24 0.27 9.87
C PRO A 27 9.29 -1.08 9.13
N GLN A 28 8.23 -1.46 8.42
CA GLN A 28 8.10 -2.75 7.74
C GLN A 28 8.02 -2.55 6.22
N ILE A 29 8.62 -3.48 5.47
CA ILE A 29 8.32 -3.70 4.06
C ILE A 29 6.95 -4.37 3.99
N ILE A 30 6.09 -3.85 3.11
CA ILE A 30 4.72 -4.31 2.96
C ILE A 30 4.46 -4.79 1.54
N ALA A 31 3.63 -5.82 1.39
CA ALA A 31 3.10 -6.25 0.11
C ALA A 31 1.80 -5.50 -0.18
N VAL A 32 1.58 -5.08 -1.43
CA VAL A 32 0.31 -4.50 -1.87
C VAL A 32 -0.40 -5.50 -2.75
N ALA A 33 -1.72 -5.64 -2.56
CA ALA A 33 -2.53 -6.57 -3.32
C ALA A 33 -2.61 -6.10 -4.77
N ALA A 34 -2.35 -7.01 -5.70
CA ALA A 34 -2.58 -6.75 -7.11
C ALA A 34 -4.04 -6.36 -7.36
N SER A 35 -4.26 -5.40 -8.24
CA SER A 35 -5.60 -4.99 -8.67
C SER A 35 -5.85 -5.45 -10.10
N ASP A 36 -6.79 -6.36 -10.29
CA ASP A 36 -7.12 -6.86 -11.64
C ASP A 36 -7.85 -5.82 -12.50
N LEU A 37 -8.55 -4.88 -11.85
CA LEU A 37 -9.14 -3.72 -12.50
C LEU A 37 -8.55 -2.44 -11.91
N PRO A 38 -8.35 -1.40 -12.74
CA PRO A 38 -7.97 -0.09 -12.26
C PRO A 38 -8.95 0.42 -11.20
N VAL A 39 -8.41 0.92 -10.09
CA VAL A 39 -9.19 1.48 -8.99
C VAL A 39 -9.37 2.98 -9.25
N PRO A 40 -10.61 3.46 -9.41
CA PRO A 40 -10.87 4.87 -9.65
C PRO A 40 -10.45 5.70 -8.43
N THR A 41 -9.92 6.88 -8.69
CA THR A 41 -9.46 7.79 -7.63
C THR A 41 -10.49 8.85 -7.29
N GLN A 42 -10.37 9.41 -6.08
CA GLN A 42 -11.14 10.56 -5.64
C GLN A 42 -10.20 11.60 -5.04
N CYS A 43 -10.52 12.88 -5.26
CA CYS A 43 -9.72 14.00 -4.75
C CYS A 43 -10.27 14.54 -3.43
N ALA A 44 -9.42 14.64 -2.42
CA ALA A 44 -9.71 15.27 -1.13
C ALA A 44 -8.42 15.82 -0.52
N GLN A 45 -8.50 16.97 0.18
CA GLN A 45 -7.34 17.55 0.89
C GLN A 45 -6.06 17.71 0.04
N GLY A 46 -6.22 18.06 -1.25
CA GLY A 46 -5.07 18.27 -2.15
C GLY A 46 -4.42 16.99 -2.69
N LEU A 47 -4.96 15.81 -2.37
CA LEU A 47 -4.53 14.53 -2.90
C LEU A 47 -5.65 13.87 -3.69
N CYS A 48 -5.34 13.31 -4.84
CA CYS A 48 -6.24 12.49 -5.63
C CYS A 48 -5.74 11.05 -5.59
N GLY A 49 -6.52 10.13 -5.01
CA GLY A 49 -6.04 8.77 -4.80
C GLY A 49 -7.10 7.77 -4.40
N ALA A 50 -6.62 6.59 -4.08
CA ALA A 50 -7.41 5.47 -3.58
C ALA A 50 -6.62 4.68 -2.51
N GLU A 51 -7.34 3.88 -1.74
CA GLU A 51 -6.74 2.97 -0.77
C GLU A 51 -6.58 1.56 -1.35
N PHE A 52 -5.49 0.90 -0.99
CA PHE A 52 -5.16 -0.44 -1.44
C PHE A 52 -4.87 -1.33 -0.24
N THR A 53 -5.32 -2.57 -0.33
CA THR A 53 -5.01 -3.61 0.65
C THR A 53 -3.51 -3.88 0.65
N SER A 54 -2.93 -3.95 1.84
CA SER A 54 -1.54 -4.35 2.03
C SER A 54 -1.41 -5.34 3.19
N ILE A 55 -0.30 -6.06 3.25
CA ILE A 55 0.08 -6.86 4.42
C ILE A 55 1.55 -6.66 4.78
N CYS A 56 1.93 -6.97 6.01
CA CYS A 56 3.31 -6.87 6.47
C CYS A 56 4.11 -8.11 6.11
N LEU A 57 5.27 -7.93 5.49
CA LEU A 57 6.18 -9.02 5.12
C LEU A 57 7.19 -9.38 6.23
N GLN A 58 7.21 -8.62 7.33
CA GLN A 58 8.25 -8.68 8.36
C GLN A 58 7.64 -8.61 9.77
N GLU A 59 7.11 -9.74 10.26
CA GLU A 59 6.39 -9.84 11.55
C GLU A 59 7.15 -9.20 12.73
N HIS A 60 8.48 -9.35 12.76
CA HIS A 60 9.33 -8.88 13.86
C HIS A 60 9.56 -7.36 13.88
N ARG A 61 9.24 -6.64 12.80
CA ARG A 61 9.41 -5.17 12.74
C ARG A 61 8.16 -4.47 13.27
N ALA A 62 8.29 -3.20 13.66
CA ALA A 62 7.15 -2.42 14.14
C ALA A 62 6.13 -2.17 13.02
N SER A 63 4.82 -2.16 13.32
CA SER A 63 3.82 -1.76 12.32
C SER A 63 4.01 -0.29 11.92
N PRO A 64 3.86 0.08 10.64
CA PRO A 64 3.88 1.48 10.25
C PRO A 64 2.74 2.25 10.91
N VAL A 65 3.04 3.49 11.28
CA VAL A 65 2.04 4.48 11.69
C VAL A 65 1.43 5.13 10.46
N GLU A 66 0.22 5.70 10.59
CA GLU A 66 -0.43 6.46 9.53
C GLU A 66 0.50 7.54 8.96
N GLY A 67 0.48 7.70 7.63
CA GLY A 67 1.30 8.68 6.92
C GLY A 67 2.75 8.26 6.66
N THR A 68 3.19 7.09 7.15
CA THR A 68 4.53 6.53 6.82
C THR A 68 4.70 6.45 5.30
N ARG A 69 5.82 6.97 4.80
CA ARG A 69 6.12 7.08 3.36
C ARG A 69 6.79 5.82 2.82
N TYR A 70 6.43 5.48 1.59
CA TYR A 70 6.92 4.31 0.90
C TYR A 70 7.34 4.61 -0.54
N ASP A 71 8.27 3.81 -1.04
CA ASP A 71 8.71 3.76 -2.42
C ASP A 71 8.42 2.35 -2.99
N VAL A 72 8.06 2.27 -4.27
CA VAL A 72 7.70 1.00 -4.93
C VAL A 72 8.94 0.13 -5.13
N ALA A 73 8.80 -1.18 -4.90
CA ALA A 73 9.84 -2.13 -5.22
C ALA A 73 9.33 -3.51 -5.64
N GLY A 74 10.07 -4.09 -6.58
CA GLY A 74 9.76 -5.39 -7.17
C GLY A 74 8.44 -5.43 -7.93
N GLY A 75 8.12 -6.61 -8.45
CA GLY A 75 6.86 -6.87 -9.14
C GLY A 75 6.68 -6.11 -10.45
N GLU A 76 5.43 -6.04 -10.89
CA GLU A 76 5.01 -5.41 -12.15
C GLU A 76 4.76 -3.89 -12.02
N GLY A 77 5.08 -3.30 -10.85
CA GLY A 77 4.95 -1.86 -10.61
C GLY A 77 3.51 -1.36 -10.44
N ILE A 78 3.36 -0.04 -10.49
CA ILE A 78 2.08 0.67 -10.32
C ILE A 78 1.86 1.59 -11.50
N GLU A 79 0.73 1.43 -12.17
CA GLU A 79 0.38 2.21 -13.34
C GLU A 79 -0.74 3.20 -13.03
N ILE A 80 -0.68 4.33 -13.71
CA ILE A 80 -1.74 5.33 -13.76
C ILE A 80 -2.38 5.27 -15.14
N ILE A 81 -3.70 5.12 -15.16
CA ILE A 81 -4.51 5.17 -16.38
C ILE A 81 -5.35 6.43 -16.26
N ALA A 82 -4.99 7.45 -17.03
CA ALA A 82 -5.54 8.79 -16.94
C ALA A 82 -6.32 9.15 -18.22
N THR A 83 -7.46 9.79 -18.03
CA THR A 83 -8.16 10.52 -19.08
C THR A 83 -7.78 12.00 -18.97
N LEU A 84 -7.29 12.56 -20.06
CA LEU A 84 -6.89 13.96 -20.16
C LEU A 84 -8.11 14.86 -20.44
N ASP A 85 -7.93 16.17 -20.27
CA ASP A 85 -8.95 17.18 -20.52
C ASP A 85 -9.47 17.19 -21.98
N ASP A 86 -8.61 16.80 -22.93
CA ASP A 86 -8.96 16.65 -24.34
C ASP A 86 -9.66 15.32 -24.67
N GLY A 87 -9.85 14.45 -23.67
CA GLY A 87 -10.47 13.13 -23.80
C GLY A 87 -9.51 12.01 -24.19
N ASN A 88 -8.24 12.29 -24.45
CA ASN A 88 -7.24 11.26 -24.71
C ASN A 88 -6.97 10.43 -23.46
N VAL A 89 -6.74 9.13 -23.65
CA VAL A 89 -6.35 8.22 -22.57
C VAL A 89 -4.85 7.97 -22.64
N MET A 90 -4.17 8.14 -21.51
CA MET A 90 -2.77 7.78 -21.36
C MET A 90 -2.59 6.77 -20.23
N THR A 91 -1.68 5.81 -20.45
CA THR A 91 -1.19 4.91 -19.42
C THR A 91 0.29 5.19 -19.21
N PHE A 92 0.69 5.39 -17.97
CA PHE A 92 2.10 5.65 -17.65
C PHE A 92 2.48 5.08 -16.28
N ASP A 93 3.78 4.79 -16.14
CA ASP A 93 4.38 4.53 -14.84
C ASP A 93 4.45 5.84 -14.04
N GLY A 94 3.52 5.99 -13.11
CA GLY A 94 3.41 7.16 -12.26
C GLY A 94 4.32 7.14 -11.04
N THR A 95 5.14 6.09 -10.85
CA THR A 95 5.85 5.82 -9.58
C THR A 95 6.62 7.02 -9.02
N ARG A 96 7.22 7.85 -9.88
CA ARG A 96 7.96 9.06 -9.45
C ARG A 96 7.08 10.19 -8.92
N HIS A 97 5.80 10.20 -9.30
CA HIS A 97 4.81 11.20 -8.91
C HIS A 97 3.86 10.70 -7.82
N LEU A 98 3.84 9.39 -7.57
CA LEU A 98 2.99 8.78 -6.57
C LEU A 98 3.46 9.11 -5.16
N ARG A 99 2.53 9.63 -4.37
CA ARG A 99 2.61 9.64 -2.92
C ARG A 99 1.99 8.35 -2.40
N ILE A 100 2.83 7.47 -1.86
CA ILE A 100 2.41 6.23 -1.22
C ILE A 100 2.61 6.38 0.29
N THR A 101 1.51 6.26 1.03
CA THR A 101 1.52 6.37 2.49
C THR A 101 0.67 5.32 3.16
N THR A 102 1.07 4.87 4.35
CA THR A 102 0.19 4.08 5.22
C THR A 102 -1.12 4.82 5.51
N ALA A 103 -2.26 4.16 5.26
CA ALA A 103 -3.58 4.64 5.63
C ALA A 103 -4.01 4.04 6.98
N ARG A 104 -3.84 2.72 7.18
CA ARG A 104 -4.18 2.04 8.43
C ARG A 104 -3.22 0.89 8.70
N GLY A 105 -2.22 1.14 9.55
CA GLY A 105 -1.19 0.16 9.88
C GLY A 105 -0.56 -0.48 8.63
N HIS A 106 -0.18 -1.74 8.69
CA HIS A 106 0.26 -2.47 7.50
C HIS A 106 -0.89 -3.01 6.64
N ASN A 107 -2.16 -2.79 7.02
CA ASN A 107 -3.32 -3.39 6.35
C ASN A 107 -3.81 -2.59 5.13
N ALA A 108 -3.52 -1.29 5.09
CA ALA A 108 -3.90 -0.45 3.98
C ALA A 108 -2.91 0.69 3.71
N VAL A 109 -2.70 0.98 2.43
CA VAL A 109 -1.96 2.14 1.94
C VAL A 109 -2.84 3.04 1.08
N ALA A 110 -2.64 4.34 1.17
CA ALA A 110 -3.13 5.30 0.21
C ALA A 110 -2.08 5.50 -0.89
N ILE A 111 -2.52 5.43 -2.14
CA ILE A 111 -1.71 5.76 -3.32
C ILE A 111 -2.39 6.93 -4.02
N ALA A 112 -1.66 8.03 -4.18
CA ALA A 112 -2.23 9.28 -4.65
C ALA A 112 -1.25 10.10 -5.50
N LEU A 113 -1.81 11.00 -6.32
CA LEU A 113 -1.10 12.14 -6.90
C LEU A 113 -1.47 13.42 -6.14
N ASP A 114 -0.53 14.34 -6.02
CA ASP A 114 -0.83 15.71 -5.61
C ASP A 114 -1.74 16.39 -6.66
N VAL A 115 -2.72 17.17 -6.21
CA VAL A 115 -3.70 17.83 -7.10
C VAL A 115 -3.03 18.77 -8.11
N ASP A 116 -1.90 19.36 -7.74
CA ASP A 116 -1.14 20.24 -8.63
C ASP A 116 -0.45 19.42 -9.74
N THR A 117 0.01 18.21 -9.44
CA THR A 117 0.51 17.27 -10.45
C THR A 117 -0.61 16.85 -11.40
N VAL A 118 -1.80 16.54 -10.88
CA VAL A 118 -2.98 16.19 -11.70
C VAL A 118 -3.30 17.33 -12.68
N ARG A 119 -3.32 18.58 -12.21
CA ARG A 119 -3.56 19.77 -13.05
C ARG A 119 -2.44 20.02 -14.06
N GLN A 120 -1.18 19.92 -13.63
CA GLN A 120 -0.03 20.16 -14.50
C GLN A 120 0.02 19.16 -15.65
N LEU A 121 -0.42 17.92 -15.41
CA LEU A 121 -0.50 16.87 -16.41
C LEU A 121 -1.78 16.94 -17.27
N GLY A 122 -2.70 17.88 -17.01
CA GLY A 122 -3.98 17.99 -17.73
C GLY A 122 -4.89 16.77 -17.54
N ILE A 123 -4.79 16.10 -16.38
CA ILE A 123 -5.56 14.90 -16.06
C ILE A 123 -6.93 15.32 -15.53
N ARG A 124 -7.99 14.87 -16.21
CA ARG A 124 -9.38 15.08 -15.80
C ARG A 124 -9.82 14.06 -14.76
N ASP A 125 -9.53 12.79 -15.03
CA ASP A 125 -9.83 11.65 -14.15
C ASP A 125 -8.77 10.58 -14.34
N PHE A 126 -8.51 9.79 -13.29
CA PHE A 126 -7.59 8.66 -13.42
C PHE A 126 -7.91 7.53 -12.46
N SER A 127 -7.43 6.35 -12.83
CA SER A 127 -7.46 5.14 -12.02
C SER A 127 -6.03 4.62 -11.82
N ILE A 128 -5.83 3.92 -10.70
CA ILE A 128 -4.53 3.31 -10.36
C ILE A 128 -4.65 1.79 -10.50
N ARG A 129 -3.68 1.16 -11.15
CA ARG A 129 -3.54 -0.29 -11.25
C ARG A 129 -2.26 -0.73 -10.55
N VAL A 130 -2.39 -1.57 -9.53
CA VAL A 130 -1.27 -2.24 -8.86
C VAL A 130 -1.03 -3.58 -9.56
N GLY A 131 0.18 -3.77 -10.08
CA GLY A 131 0.59 -5.01 -10.71
C GLY A 131 0.87 -6.14 -9.71
N LYS A 132 1.22 -7.33 -10.22
CA LYS A 132 1.53 -8.48 -9.37
C LYS A 132 2.85 -8.29 -8.63
N SER A 133 2.94 -8.92 -7.44
CA SER A 133 4.17 -9.00 -6.65
C SER A 133 4.76 -7.65 -6.23
N VAL A 134 3.96 -6.58 -6.24
CA VAL A 134 4.39 -5.26 -5.76
C VAL A 134 4.63 -5.31 -4.26
N SER A 135 5.81 -4.83 -3.87
CA SER A 135 6.16 -4.54 -2.49
C SER A 135 6.47 -3.06 -2.35
N LEU A 136 6.45 -2.56 -1.13
CA LEU A 136 6.76 -1.18 -0.81
C LEU A 136 7.85 -1.15 0.24
N LEU A 137 8.94 -0.44 -0.05
CA LEU A 137 9.97 -0.16 0.94
C LEU A 137 9.64 1.15 1.66
N PRO A 138 9.71 1.18 2.99
CA PRO A 138 9.62 2.44 3.71
C PRO A 138 10.76 3.37 3.29
N ARG A 139 10.45 4.65 3.13
CA ARG A 139 11.44 5.64 2.70
C ARG A 139 12.49 5.87 3.78
N ALA A 140 13.75 5.78 3.38
CA ALA A 140 14.94 6.06 4.19
C ALA A 140 14.82 7.33 5.06
N ARG A 141 15.28 7.25 6.31
CA ARG A 141 15.44 8.40 7.22
C ARG A 141 16.88 8.44 7.72
N PRO A 142 17.55 9.61 7.73
CA PRO A 142 18.96 9.71 8.14
C PRO A 142 19.25 9.20 9.57
N ASP A 143 18.29 9.33 10.48
CA ASP A 143 18.44 8.98 11.90
C ASP A 143 17.64 7.74 12.30
N ASP A 144 17.48 6.78 11.37
CA ASP A 144 16.76 5.55 11.65
C ASP A 144 17.53 4.67 12.66
N PRO A 145 16.97 4.38 13.85
CA PRO A 145 17.66 3.55 14.84
C PRO A 145 17.70 2.06 14.46
N ASN A 146 16.93 1.62 13.46
CA ASN A 146 16.84 0.23 13.04
C ASN A 146 16.65 0.10 11.50
N PRO A 147 17.66 0.47 10.71
CA PRO A 147 17.57 0.38 9.26
C PRO A 147 17.32 -1.07 8.78
N GLN A 148 16.75 -1.20 7.60
CA GLN A 148 16.65 -2.46 6.87
C GLN A 148 18.03 -2.83 6.33
N GLU A 149 18.38 -4.09 6.44
CA GLU A 149 19.54 -4.68 5.79
C GLU A 149 19.18 -5.16 4.38
N ASP A 150 20.14 -5.12 3.46
CA ASP A 150 19.92 -5.51 2.06
C ASP A 150 19.36 -6.94 1.91
N PHE A 151 19.79 -7.85 2.79
CA PHE A 151 19.30 -9.22 2.79
C PHE A 151 17.83 -9.31 3.24
N GLU A 152 17.41 -8.48 4.21
CA GLU A 152 16.02 -8.44 4.66
C GLU A 152 15.11 -7.94 3.56
N VAL A 153 15.56 -6.91 2.83
CA VAL A 153 14.87 -6.37 1.66
C VAL A 153 14.72 -7.46 0.60
N THR A 154 15.82 -8.13 0.27
CA THR A 154 15.84 -9.20 -0.73
C THR A 154 14.88 -10.34 -0.38
N LEU A 155 14.88 -10.79 0.88
CA LEU A 155 13.95 -11.82 1.37
C LEU A 155 12.50 -11.35 1.31
N ALA A 156 12.23 -10.14 1.82
CA ALA A 156 10.89 -9.56 1.87
C ALA A 156 10.30 -9.40 0.46
N THR A 157 11.00 -8.71 -0.43
CA THR A 157 10.48 -8.41 -1.78
C THR A 157 10.50 -9.61 -2.74
N GLY A 158 11.20 -10.69 -2.39
CA GLY A 158 11.34 -11.90 -3.21
C GLY A 158 10.51 -13.09 -2.68
N PRO A 159 11.15 -14.07 -2.00
CA PRO A 159 10.49 -15.29 -1.57
C PRO A 159 9.32 -15.04 -0.60
N TRP A 160 9.45 -14.10 0.34
CA TRP A 160 8.38 -13.81 1.29
C TRP A 160 7.17 -13.19 0.59
N ARG A 161 7.39 -12.26 -0.36
CA ARG A 161 6.32 -11.70 -1.20
C ARG A 161 5.60 -12.77 -2.04
N THR A 162 6.33 -13.80 -2.48
CA THR A 162 5.79 -14.92 -3.26
C THR A 162 4.91 -15.84 -2.41
N ILE A 163 5.27 -16.05 -1.15
CA ILE A 163 4.42 -16.81 -0.21
C ILE A 163 3.19 -15.97 0.16
N ALA A 164 3.41 -14.69 0.48
CA ALA A 164 2.36 -13.73 0.84
C ALA A 164 1.19 -13.73 -0.16
N SER A 165 1.45 -13.67 -1.48
CA SER A 165 0.39 -13.60 -2.51
C SER A 165 -0.70 -14.66 -2.35
N ARG A 166 -0.36 -15.84 -1.85
CA ARG A 166 -1.28 -16.96 -1.66
C ARG A 166 -2.34 -16.71 -0.58
N TYR A 167 -2.07 -15.80 0.36
CA TYR A 167 -2.90 -15.59 1.55
C TYR A 167 -3.82 -14.37 1.47
N PHE A 168 -3.46 -13.34 0.69
CA PHE A 168 -4.20 -12.07 0.68
C PHE A 168 -4.63 -11.59 -0.72
N GLU A 169 -4.18 -12.24 -1.81
CA GLU A 169 -4.59 -11.91 -3.18
C GLU A 169 -5.67 -12.87 -3.74
N GLY A 170 -6.20 -13.76 -2.91
CA GLY A 170 -7.30 -14.67 -3.29
C GLY A 170 -8.64 -13.96 -3.49
N THR A 171 -9.50 -14.53 -4.35
CA THR A 171 -10.84 -13.99 -4.64
C THR A 171 -11.96 -14.62 -3.81
N ASP A 172 -11.64 -15.52 -2.88
CA ASP A 172 -12.59 -16.10 -1.92
C ASP A 172 -12.13 -15.91 -0.47
N GLY A 173 -12.94 -16.34 0.50
CA GLY A 173 -12.59 -16.31 1.91
C GLY A 173 -12.39 -14.89 2.46
N ASN A 174 -11.41 -14.71 3.35
CA ASN A 174 -11.11 -13.40 3.95
C ASN A 174 -10.45 -12.45 2.95
N ALA A 175 -9.52 -12.94 2.12
CA ALA A 175 -8.85 -12.16 1.08
C ALA A 175 -9.87 -11.58 0.07
N GLY A 176 -10.76 -12.42 -0.45
CA GLY A 176 -11.80 -11.98 -1.38
C GLY A 176 -12.80 -11.02 -0.74
N ALA A 177 -13.22 -11.29 0.49
CA ALA A 177 -14.12 -10.41 1.23
C ALA A 177 -13.48 -9.03 1.50
N ALA A 178 -12.21 -9.00 1.88
CA ALA A 178 -11.45 -7.77 2.05
C ALA A 178 -11.29 -7.02 0.73
N GLY A 179 -11.04 -7.71 -0.39
CA GLY A 179 -11.01 -7.10 -1.72
C GLY A 179 -12.33 -6.42 -2.09
N LEU A 180 -13.48 -7.08 -1.87
CA LEU A 180 -14.79 -6.46 -2.06
C LEU A 180 -15.03 -5.27 -1.12
N THR A 181 -14.64 -5.39 0.15
CA THR A 181 -14.75 -4.32 1.14
C THR A 181 -13.89 -3.11 0.76
N SER A 182 -12.66 -3.33 0.28
CA SER A 182 -11.77 -2.28 -0.23
C SER A 182 -12.39 -1.53 -1.41
N ARG A 183 -13.08 -2.23 -2.33
CA ARG A 183 -13.83 -1.58 -3.41
C ARG A 183 -15.00 -0.74 -2.90
N MET A 184 -15.70 -1.18 -1.85
CA MET A 184 -16.74 -0.38 -1.20
C MET A 184 -16.17 0.85 -0.50
N ILE A 185 -15.03 0.71 0.18
CA ILE A 185 -14.28 1.84 0.78
C ILE A 185 -13.98 2.86 -0.31
N ASN A 186 -13.34 2.46 -1.41
CA ASN A 186 -12.97 3.36 -2.50
C ASN A 186 -14.14 3.97 -3.28
N ALA A 187 -15.35 3.41 -3.17
CA ALA A 187 -16.57 3.99 -3.76
C ALA A 187 -17.26 5.02 -2.85
N LEU A 188 -16.88 5.10 -1.57
CA LEU A 188 -17.35 6.10 -0.62
C LEU A 188 -16.45 7.33 -0.65
N PRO A 189 -16.98 8.52 -0.31
CA PRO A 189 -16.15 9.72 -0.30
C PRO A 189 -15.01 9.58 0.73
N PRO A 190 -13.81 10.13 0.46
CA PRO A 190 -12.70 10.11 1.41
C PRO A 190 -13.03 10.82 2.72
N GLN A 191 -13.99 11.74 2.70
CA GLN A 191 -14.43 12.52 3.85
C GLN A 191 -15.95 12.58 3.94
N GLY A 192 -16.44 12.67 5.17
CA GLY A 192 -17.87 12.76 5.45
C GLY A 192 -18.61 11.43 5.28
N ARG A 193 -19.94 11.48 5.41
CA ARG A 193 -20.78 10.29 5.59
C ARG A 193 -21.18 9.58 4.30
N GLY A 194 -21.03 10.25 3.16
CA GLY A 194 -21.64 9.86 1.88
C GLY A 194 -23.14 10.13 1.86
N GLU A 195 -23.65 10.49 0.69
CA GLU A 195 -25.09 10.70 0.47
C GLU A 195 -25.90 9.43 0.78
N PRO A 196 -27.12 9.53 1.33
CA PRO A 196 -27.95 8.37 1.65
C PRO A 196 -28.14 7.41 0.48
N SER A 197 -28.38 7.94 -0.73
CA SER A 197 -28.55 7.13 -1.95
C SER A 197 -27.29 6.35 -2.34
N LEU A 198 -26.12 6.96 -2.17
CA LEU A 198 -24.84 6.28 -2.37
C LEU A 198 -24.67 5.14 -1.36
N ARG A 199 -24.96 5.41 -0.09
CA ARG A 199 -24.84 4.43 0.98
C ARG A 199 -25.74 3.23 0.74
N ASP A 200 -27.01 3.45 0.41
CA ASP A 200 -28.01 2.40 0.19
C ASP A 200 -27.71 1.57 -1.07
N GLY A 201 -27.20 2.21 -2.12
CA GLY A 201 -26.85 1.57 -3.39
C GLY A 201 -25.44 0.97 -3.45
N LEU A 202 -24.61 1.15 -2.40
CA LEU A 202 -23.18 0.86 -2.45
C LEU A 202 -22.87 -0.59 -2.83
N TRP A 203 -23.55 -1.54 -2.19
CA TRP A 203 -23.37 -2.96 -2.46
C TRP A 203 -23.61 -3.29 -3.93
N HIS A 204 -24.76 -2.87 -4.48
CA HIS A 204 -25.12 -3.12 -5.87
C HIS A 204 -24.18 -2.42 -6.84
N ARG A 205 -23.72 -1.20 -6.52
CA ARG A 205 -22.73 -0.47 -7.33
C ARG A 205 -21.42 -1.22 -7.46
N VAL A 206 -20.93 -1.81 -6.37
CA VAL A 206 -19.64 -2.53 -6.37
C VAL A 206 -19.78 -3.93 -6.97
N THR A 207 -20.94 -4.59 -6.75
CA THR A 207 -21.17 -5.99 -7.14
C THR A 207 -21.90 -6.19 -8.46
N GLY A 208 -22.48 -5.15 -9.05
CA GLY A 208 -23.27 -5.23 -10.28
C GLY A 208 -22.45 -5.38 -11.58
N GLY A 209 -21.12 -5.38 -11.50
CA GLY A 209 -20.24 -5.48 -12.67
C GLY A 209 -19.54 -6.84 -12.80
N THR A 210 -18.99 -7.13 -13.99
CA THR A 210 -18.20 -8.34 -14.29
C THR A 210 -17.03 -8.55 -13.32
N ALA A 211 -16.47 -7.46 -12.81
CA ALA A 211 -15.47 -7.42 -11.75
C ALA A 211 -15.83 -8.25 -10.50
N ALA A 212 -17.12 -8.27 -10.14
CA ALA A 212 -17.60 -8.93 -8.95
C ALA A 212 -17.93 -10.41 -9.18
N ALA A 213 -18.11 -10.82 -10.43
CA ALA A 213 -18.43 -12.19 -10.80
C ALA A 213 -17.32 -13.17 -10.39
N ARG A 214 -16.05 -12.69 -10.40
CA ARG A 214 -14.87 -13.49 -10.04
C ARG A 214 -14.72 -13.82 -8.55
N TYR A 215 -15.45 -13.11 -7.68
CA TYR A 215 -15.38 -13.37 -6.24
C TYR A 215 -16.23 -14.59 -5.89
N GLY A 216 -15.69 -15.44 -5.03
CA GLY A 216 -16.39 -16.61 -4.51
C GLY A 216 -17.60 -16.22 -3.65
N ASP A 217 -18.51 -17.17 -3.46
CA ASP A 217 -19.73 -16.93 -2.68
C ASP A 217 -19.44 -16.69 -1.20
N ASN A 218 -18.39 -17.30 -0.64
CA ASN A 218 -17.99 -17.04 0.74
C ASN A 218 -17.49 -15.59 0.90
N ALA A 219 -16.66 -15.11 -0.02
CA ALA A 219 -16.21 -13.72 -0.05
C ALA A 219 -17.39 -12.74 -0.17
N LYS A 220 -18.31 -12.98 -1.12
CA LYS A 220 -19.51 -12.16 -1.30
C LYS A 220 -20.38 -12.14 -0.04
N SER A 221 -20.65 -13.30 0.56
CA SER A 221 -21.46 -13.42 1.78
C SER A 221 -20.84 -12.66 2.96
N LYS A 222 -19.52 -12.82 3.18
CA LYS A 222 -18.78 -12.11 4.25
C LYS A 222 -18.75 -10.60 4.02
N ALA A 223 -18.46 -10.16 2.80
CA ALA A 223 -18.45 -8.73 2.45
C ALA A 223 -19.85 -8.11 2.59
N LYS A 224 -20.90 -8.83 2.17
CA LYS A 224 -22.29 -8.39 2.33
C LYS A 224 -22.69 -8.25 3.80
N THR A 225 -22.35 -9.25 4.61
CA THR A 225 -22.60 -9.22 6.07
C THR A 225 -21.90 -8.03 6.72
N THR A 226 -20.66 -7.76 6.31
CA THR A 226 -19.88 -6.61 6.77
C THR A 226 -20.54 -5.29 6.37
N TYR A 227 -20.93 -5.16 5.10
CA TYR A 227 -21.66 -4.00 4.60
C TYR A 227 -22.97 -3.75 5.34
N ASP A 228 -23.82 -4.77 5.49
CA ASP A 228 -25.12 -4.63 6.15
C ASP A 228 -24.97 -4.16 7.60
N ARG A 229 -23.98 -4.73 8.30
CA ARG A 229 -23.65 -4.34 9.67
C ARG A 229 -23.17 -2.89 9.74
N CYS A 230 -22.19 -2.52 8.93
CA CYS A 230 -21.66 -1.16 8.95
C CYS A 230 -22.70 -0.14 8.48
N HIS A 231 -23.53 -0.48 7.50
CA HIS A 231 -24.63 0.36 7.02
C HIS A 231 -25.60 0.67 8.16
N ALA A 232 -26.02 -0.35 8.92
CA ALA A 232 -26.92 -0.21 10.06
C ALA A 232 -26.30 0.61 11.20
N LEU A 233 -25.06 0.29 11.60
CA LEU A 233 -24.37 0.94 12.73
C LEU A 233 -24.08 2.42 12.46
N THR A 234 -23.77 2.78 11.22
CA THR A 234 -23.33 4.13 10.87
C THR A 234 -24.45 5.02 10.34
N ARG A 235 -25.73 4.64 10.51
CA ARG A 235 -26.88 5.52 10.17
C ARG A 235 -26.87 6.81 10.99
N GLY A 236 -26.48 6.73 12.26
CA GLY A 236 -26.20 7.85 13.15
C GLY A 236 -24.80 7.76 13.75
N GLY A 237 -24.46 8.67 14.67
CA GLY A 237 -23.17 8.68 15.37
C GLY A 237 -22.01 9.36 14.62
N SER A 238 -20.82 9.32 15.22
CA SER A 238 -19.61 9.96 14.68
C SER A 238 -18.91 9.14 13.60
N GLU A 239 -18.99 7.81 13.65
CA GLU A 239 -18.35 6.92 12.68
C GLU A 239 -19.08 6.91 11.33
N THR A 240 -18.31 7.00 10.25
CA THR A 240 -18.77 6.92 8.86
C THR A 240 -18.83 5.48 8.38
N LEU A 241 -19.61 5.23 7.30
CA LEU A 241 -19.64 3.89 6.69
C LEU A 241 -18.25 3.46 6.19
N ARG A 242 -17.45 4.40 5.69
CA ARG A 242 -16.08 4.15 5.22
C ARG A 242 -15.17 3.66 6.34
N GLU A 243 -15.21 4.31 7.50
CA GLU A 243 -14.40 3.95 8.68
C GLU A 243 -14.78 2.57 9.24
N CYS A 244 -16.09 2.27 9.36
CA CYS A 244 -16.53 0.95 9.81
C CYS A 244 -16.07 -0.15 8.84
N LEU A 245 -16.25 0.06 7.52
CA LEU A 245 -15.76 -0.87 6.51
C LEU A 245 -14.24 -1.04 6.57
N GLY A 246 -13.49 0.05 6.80
CA GLY A 246 -12.04 0.02 7.02
C GLY A 246 -11.63 -0.86 8.19
N SER A 247 -12.31 -0.72 9.33
CA SER A 247 -12.05 -1.55 10.52
C SER A 247 -12.28 -3.05 10.24
N TYR A 248 -13.37 -3.41 9.56
CA TYR A 248 -13.64 -4.81 9.20
C TYR A 248 -12.72 -5.35 8.11
N HIS A 249 -12.33 -4.50 7.15
CA HIS A 249 -11.28 -4.82 6.18
C HIS A 249 -10.00 -5.22 6.90
N ASP A 250 -9.55 -4.40 7.85
CA ASP A 250 -8.30 -4.63 8.58
C ASP A 250 -8.36 -5.90 9.44
N ILE A 251 -9.53 -6.23 10.01
CA ILE A 251 -9.74 -7.51 10.73
C ILE A 251 -9.57 -8.72 9.78
N MET A 252 -10.09 -8.64 8.56
CA MET A 252 -9.99 -9.75 7.59
C MET A 252 -8.57 -9.91 7.08
N ILE A 253 -7.91 -8.80 6.77
CA ILE A 253 -6.52 -8.79 6.29
C ILE A 253 -5.54 -9.17 7.38
N GLY A 254 -5.77 -8.75 8.63
CA GLY A 254 -4.96 -9.18 9.77
C GLY A 254 -4.95 -10.70 9.94
N LYS A 255 -6.09 -11.38 9.71
CA LYS A 255 -6.14 -12.86 9.72
C LYS A 255 -5.29 -13.48 8.60
N SER A 256 -5.45 -12.98 7.37
CA SER A 256 -4.62 -13.41 6.24
C SER A 256 -3.12 -13.19 6.50
N ASN A 257 -2.77 -12.08 7.15
CA ASN A 257 -1.38 -11.77 7.48
C ASN A 257 -0.82 -12.72 8.56
N SER A 258 -1.61 -13.05 9.59
CA SER A 258 -1.23 -14.07 10.59
C SER A 258 -1.01 -15.45 9.97
N GLU A 259 -1.91 -15.88 9.06
CA GLU A 259 -1.77 -17.16 8.33
C GLU A 259 -0.47 -17.19 7.49
N TYR A 260 -0.14 -16.07 6.86
CA TYR A 260 1.13 -15.90 6.15
C TYR A 260 2.35 -15.98 7.09
N TRP A 261 2.33 -15.30 8.24
CA TRP A 261 3.43 -15.37 9.20
C TRP A 261 3.64 -16.77 9.78
N GLU A 262 2.55 -17.49 10.04
CA GLU A 262 2.60 -18.92 10.42
C GLU A 262 3.25 -19.78 9.33
N ALA A 263 2.90 -19.55 8.07
CA ALA A 263 3.49 -20.27 6.94
C ALA A 263 4.99 -20.03 6.81
N LEU A 264 5.45 -18.80 7.03
CA LEU A 264 6.89 -18.48 7.03
C LEU A 264 7.65 -19.21 8.12
N ARG A 265 7.12 -19.28 9.35
CA ARG A 265 7.78 -19.98 10.47
C ARG A 265 7.90 -21.48 10.24
N ASN A 266 6.94 -22.08 9.55
CA ASN A 266 6.89 -23.53 9.33
C ASN A 266 7.68 -24.01 8.11
N GLY A 267 8.36 -23.10 7.39
CA GLY A 267 9.25 -23.46 6.28
C GLY A 267 8.57 -23.73 4.93
N SER A 268 7.28 -23.40 4.80
CA SER A 268 6.41 -23.48 3.60
C SER A 268 6.45 -24.76 2.77
#